data_AF-A0A9E6F2T2-F1
#
_entry.id   AF-A0A9E6F2T2-F1
#
_cell.length_a   1.000
_cell.length_b   1.000
_cell.length_c   1.000
_cell.angle_alpha   90.00
_cell.angle_beta   90.00
_cell.angle_gamma   90.00
#
_symmetry.space_group_name_H-M   'P 1'
#
loop_
_entity.id
_entity.type
_entity.pdbx_description
1 polymer ?
#
loop_
_entity_poly.entity_id
_entity_poly.type
_entity_poly.pdbx_seq_one_letter_code
_entity_poly.pdbx_strand_id
1 'polypeptide(L)'
;SLFCLDSATGRVLCDDFVLIAEGELAAPVGDGWMIGLETVHRGLLFCHSFQPGSPEHQGIWALDLPQGRVAWSRPDLVFTANLGDALLAYRSIVFAGFPERDYYLLDPLTGGEIEHLGTAHERPNQLRDVAESEEARQRILLPDLAFDERGHVERIGLGASCVTVHHRIEIGAEGVAGWKATLAVTEGDRLVHEASMASGEPAPVFNSFLIKDSRLYYIKERERLVSLVVS
;
A
#
# COMPACT_ATOMS: atom_id res chain seq x y z
N SER A 1 0.48 13.88 0.63
CA SER A 1 -0.78 13.93 -0.13
C SER A 1 -0.88 12.71 -1.04
N LEU A 2 -2.08 12.44 -1.57
CA LEU A 2 -2.36 11.35 -2.49
C LEU A 2 -2.67 11.90 -3.88
N PHE A 3 -2.39 11.11 -4.91
CA PHE A 3 -2.86 11.37 -6.27
C PHE A 3 -3.50 10.10 -6.85
N CYS A 4 -4.36 10.28 -7.85
CA CYS A 4 -5.10 9.22 -8.52
C CYS A 4 -5.01 9.40 -10.03
N LEU A 5 -4.75 8.31 -10.75
CA LEU A 5 -4.64 8.30 -12.20
C LEU A 5 -5.68 7.36 -12.83
N ASP A 6 -6.12 7.71 -14.03
CA ASP A 6 -6.75 6.77 -14.94
C ASP A 6 -5.68 5.78 -15.43
N SER A 7 -5.87 4.48 -15.16
CA SER A 7 -4.88 3.47 -15.47
C SER A 7 -4.71 3.19 -16.97
N ALA A 8 -5.73 3.49 -17.79
CA ALA A 8 -5.70 3.27 -19.23
C ALA A 8 -4.99 4.42 -19.96
N THR A 9 -5.25 5.66 -19.55
CA THR A 9 -4.72 6.85 -20.23
C THR A 9 -3.55 7.51 -19.51
N GLY A 10 -3.29 7.15 -18.24
CA GLY A 10 -2.32 7.83 -17.38
C GLY A 10 -2.74 9.25 -16.97
N ARG A 11 -4.00 9.64 -17.20
CA ARG A 11 -4.49 10.99 -16.89
C ARG A 11 -4.66 11.13 -15.39
N VAL A 12 -4.16 12.22 -14.82
CA VAL A 12 -4.42 12.58 -13.42
C VAL A 12 -5.90 12.90 -13.22
N LEU A 13 -6.56 12.14 -12.34
CA LEU A 13 -7.96 12.34 -11.95
C LEU A 13 -8.08 13.21 -10.70
N CYS A 14 -7.13 13.04 -9.78
CA CYS A 14 -7.00 13.83 -8.57
C CYS A 14 -5.53 13.95 -8.23
N ASP A 15 -5.12 15.11 -7.73
CA ASP A 15 -3.75 15.39 -7.32
C ASP A 15 -3.75 16.18 -6.02
N ASP A 16 -2.65 16.07 -5.28
CA ASP A 16 -2.42 16.73 -4.01
C ASP A 16 -3.58 16.60 -2.99
N PHE A 17 -4.25 15.45 -2.97
CA PHE A 17 -5.33 15.19 -2.03
C PHE A 17 -4.76 15.07 -0.61
N VAL A 18 -5.27 15.90 0.29
CA VAL A 18 -4.95 15.86 1.73
C VAL A 18 -6.20 15.39 2.47
N LEU A 19 -6.06 14.32 3.25
CA LEU A 19 -7.13 13.83 4.09
C LEU A 19 -7.35 14.78 5.27
N ILE A 20 -8.50 15.41 5.33
CA ILE A 20 -8.90 16.33 6.41
C ILE A 20 -9.98 15.65 7.25
N ALA A 21 -9.84 15.73 8.59
CA ALA A 21 -10.84 15.23 9.51
C ALA A 21 -12.10 16.11 9.46
N GLU A 22 -13.28 15.48 9.49
CA GLU A 22 -14.55 16.20 9.58
C GLU A 22 -14.72 16.82 10.99
N GLY A 23 -15.20 18.06 11.07
CA GLY A 23 -15.46 18.76 12.34
C GLY A 23 -15.21 20.27 12.29
N GLU A 24 -15.47 20.95 13.41
CA GLU A 24 -15.31 22.42 13.53
C GLU A 24 -13.85 22.90 13.42
N LEU A 25 -12.90 22.02 13.74
CA LEU A 25 -11.46 22.24 13.58
C LEU A 25 -10.94 21.28 12.53
N ALA A 26 -11.30 21.54 11.27
CA ALA A 26 -10.79 20.81 10.11
C ALA A 26 -9.26 20.78 10.15
N ALA A 27 -8.69 19.62 10.43
CA ALA A 27 -7.26 19.40 10.56
C ALA A 27 -6.83 18.20 9.71
N PRO A 28 -5.61 18.19 9.15
CA PRO A 28 -5.10 17.02 8.46
C PRO A 28 -5.07 15.79 9.36
N VAL A 29 -5.60 14.68 8.86
CA VAL A 29 -5.51 13.38 9.54
C VAL A 29 -4.05 12.92 9.53
N GLY A 30 -3.56 12.43 10.68
CA GLY A 30 -2.17 11.97 10.83
C GLY A 30 -1.15 13.06 10.52
N ASP A 31 -1.41 14.30 10.96
CA ASP A 31 -0.61 15.49 10.66
C ASP A 31 -0.41 15.78 9.15
N GLY A 32 -1.22 15.14 8.29
CA GLY A 32 -1.21 15.31 6.84
C GLY A 32 -0.15 14.51 6.09
N TRP A 33 0.69 13.76 6.79
CA TRP A 33 1.75 12.94 6.19
C TRP A 33 1.81 11.49 6.71
N MET A 34 1.23 11.20 7.88
CA MET A 34 1.14 9.84 8.44
C MET A 34 -0.21 9.20 8.14
N ILE A 35 -0.39 8.80 6.88
CA ILE A 35 -1.53 7.96 6.47
C ILE A 35 -1.02 6.64 5.90
N GLY A 36 -1.63 5.54 6.32
CA GLY A 36 -1.39 4.22 5.74
C GLY A 36 -2.51 3.84 4.79
N LEU A 37 -2.16 3.07 3.75
CA LEU A 37 -3.12 2.51 2.78
C LEU A 37 -3.45 1.07 3.19
N GLU A 38 -4.72 0.71 3.21
CA GLU A 38 -5.17 -0.61 3.67
C GLU A 38 -5.67 -1.49 2.54
N THR A 39 -6.65 -1.01 1.77
CA THR A 39 -7.31 -1.80 0.73
C THR A 39 -8.06 -0.91 -0.25
N VAL A 40 -8.65 -1.52 -1.27
CA VAL A 40 -9.56 -0.88 -2.22
C VAL A 40 -10.83 -1.70 -2.41
N HIS A 41 -12.01 -1.07 -2.43
CA HIS A 41 -13.27 -1.77 -2.69
C HIS A 41 -14.20 -0.90 -3.55
N ARG A 42 -14.63 -1.42 -4.71
CA ARG A 42 -15.58 -0.77 -5.64
C ARG A 42 -15.29 0.72 -5.90
N GLY A 43 -14.02 1.07 -6.09
CA GLY A 43 -13.59 2.44 -6.40
C GLY A 43 -13.26 3.31 -5.17
N LEU A 44 -13.46 2.80 -3.95
CA LEU A 44 -13.02 3.45 -2.73
C LEU A 44 -11.63 2.96 -2.33
N LEU A 45 -10.77 3.89 -1.92
CA LEU A 45 -9.49 3.62 -1.25
C LEU A 45 -9.69 3.74 0.27
N PHE A 46 -9.21 2.76 1.02
CA PHE A 46 -9.30 2.75 2.47
C PHE A 46 -7.95 3.09 3.08
N CYS A 47 -7.96 4.05 3.99
CA CYS A 47 -6.77 4.51 4.69
C CYS A 47 -6.98 4.50 6.21
N HIS A 48 -5.88 4.48 6.94
CA HIS A 48 -5.83 4.74 8.38
C HIS A 48 -4.85 5.88 8.69
N SER A 49 -4.92 6.39 9.92
CA SER A 49 -3.90 7.21 10.55
C SER A 49 -3.22 6.43 11.66
N PHE A 50 -2.26 7.03 12.33
CA PHE A 50 -1.55 6.41 13.44
C PHE A 50 -1.87 7.11 14.74
N GLN A 51 -1.89 6.35 15.83
CA GLN A 51 -2.00 6.92 17.16
C GLN A 51 -0.76 7.80 17.46
N PRO A 52 -0.91 8.95 18.12
CA PRO A 52 0.23 9.81 18.43
C PRO A 52 1.33 9.07 19.21
N GLY A 53 2.54 9.03 18.66
CA GLY A 53 3.69 8.37 19.27
C GLY A 53 3.62 6.83 19.27
N SER A 54 2.75 6.23 18.47
CA SER A 54 2.56 4.78 18.41
C SER A 54 2.41 4.31 16.95
N PRO A 55 2.93 3.11 16.59
CA PRO A 55 2.70 2.53 15.27
C PRO A 55 1.29 1.94 15.11
N GLU A 56 0.48 1.97 16.17
CA GLU A 56 -0.89 1.43 16.14
C GLU A 56 -1.78 2.25 15.22
N HIS A 57 -2.54 1.54 14.38
CA HIS A 57 -3.49 2.15 13.46
C HIS A 57 -4.63 2.81 14.24
N GLN A 58 -5.18 3.87 13.66
CA GLN A 58 -6.29 4.63 14.19
C GLN A 58 -7.21 5.04 13.04
N GLY A 59 -8.50 4.76 13.18
CA GLY A 59 -9.53 5.20 12.26
C GLY A 59 -9.52 4.47 10.92
N ILE A 60 -10.65 4.58 10.22
CA ILE A 60 -10.82 4.14 8.85
C ILE A 60 -11.44 5.29 8.06
N TRP A 61 -10.83 5.66 6.94
CA TRP A 61 -11.40 6.63 5.99
C TRP A 61 -11.53 5.96 4.63
N ALA A 62 -12.75 5.97 4.08
CA ALA A 62 -13.01 5.54 2.72
C ALA A 62 -13.01 6.77 1.80
N LEU A 63 -12.11 6.76 0.83
CA LEU A 63 -11.85 7.88 -0.07
C LEU A 63 -12.38 7.57 -1.47
N ASP A 64 -13.19 8.47 -2.01
CA ASP A 64 -13.47 8.55 -3.43
C ASP A 64 -12.44 9.51 -4.04
N LEU A 65 -11.24 8.98 -4.33
CA LEU A 65 -10.13 9.78 -4.86
C LEU A 65 -10.44 10.40 -6.21
N PRO A 66 -11.07 9.72 -7.20
CA PRO A 66 -11.45 10.37 -8.46
C PRO A 66 -12.31 11.61 -8.27
N GLN A 67 -13.15 11.65 -7.23
CA GLN A 67 -13.95 12.81 -6.87
C GLN A 67 -13.29 13.74 -5.83
N GLY A 68 -12.12 13.38 -5.32
CA GLY A 68 -11.37 14.15 -4.33
C GLY A 68 -12.14 14.35 -3.02
N ARG A 69 -12.82 13.31 -2.51
CA ARG A 69 -13.61 13.41 -1.27
C ARG A 69 -13.51 12.19 -0.37
N VAL A 70 -13.78 12.39 0.91
CA VAL A 70 -14.08 11.31 1.86
C VAL A 70 -15.53 10.86 1.62
N ALA A 71 -15.73 9.58 1.34
CA ALA A 71 -17.06 9.01 1.15
C ALA A 71 -17.73 8.73 2.50
N TRP A 72 -16.97 8.20 3.45
CA TRP A 72 -17.36 8.02 4.85
C TRP A 72 -16.12 7.83 5.72
N SER A 73 -16.27 7.97 7.04
CA SER A 73 -15.21 7.68 8.00
C SER A 73 -15.73 6.97 9.25
N ARG A 74 -14.86 6.15 9.86
CA ARG A 74 -15.02 5.49 11.15
C ARG A 74 -13.77 5.73 11.98
N PRO A 75 -13.58 6.94 12.53
CA PRO A 75 -12.39 7.28 13.31
C PRO A 75 -12.29 6.46 14.62
N ASP A 76 -13.38 5.82 15.04
CA ASP A 76 -13.50 4.98 16.23
C ASP A 76 -13.07 3.53 16.02
N LEU A 77 -12.81 3.10 14.78
CA LEU A 77 -12.48 1.71 14.43
C LEU A 77 -11.12 1.60 13.76
N VAL A 78 -10.57 0.39 13.77
CA VAL A 78 -9.31 0.00 13.14
C VAL A 78 -9.57 -1.11 12.13
N PHE A 79 -9.04 -0.96 10.91
CA PHE A 79 -9.17 -1.97 9.86
C PHE A 79 -8.42 -3.26 10.25
N THR A 80 -8.97 -4.41 9.86
CA THR A 80 -8.33 -5.73 10.07
C THR A 80 -8.21 -6.54 8.79
N ALA A 81 -9.28 -6.64 8.01
CA ALA A 81 -9.28 -7.41 6.76
C ALA A 81 -10.39 -6.96 5.81
N ASN A 82 -10.16 -7.12 4.51
CA ASN A 82 -11.17 -7.02 3.48
C ASN A 82 -11.73 -8.42 3.21
N LEU A 83 -13.02 -8.62 3.46
CA LEU A 83 -13.70 -9.91 3.27
C LEU A 83 -14.46 -9.99 1.94
N GLY A 84 -14.21 -9.05 1.02
CA GLY A 84 -14.93 -8.95 -0.24
C GLY A 84 -16.17 -8.08 -0.07
N ASP A 85 -17.22 -8.57 0.59
CA ASP A 85 -18.50 -7.86 0.78
C ASP A 85 -18.62 -7.13 2.14
N ALA A 86 -17.70 -7.37 3.06
CA ALA A 86 -17.60 -6.72 4.36
C ALA A 86 -16.15 -6.33 4.67
N LEU A 87 -15.97 -5.36 5.56
CA LEU A 87 -14.69 -5.10 6.22
C LEU A 87 -14.74 -5.64 7.63
N LEU A 88 -13.73 -6.42 8.02
CA LEU A 88 -13.50 -6.73 9.42
C LEU A 88 -12.74 -5.57 10.06
N ALA A 89 -13.27 -5.06 11.16
CA ALA A 89 -12.68 -3.99 11.93
C ALA A 89 -12.81 -4.26 13.43
N TYR A 90 -12.05 -3.52 14.25
CA TYR A 90 -12.23 -3.56 15.70
C TYR A 90 -12.17 -2.17 16.32
N ARG A 91 -12.80 -2.03 17.49
CA ARG A 91 -12.58 -0.95 18.43
C ARG A 91 -11.62 -1.45 19.51
N SER A 92 -10.58 -0.67 19.80
CA SER A 92 -9.74 -0.95 20.97
C SER A 92 -10.54 -0.56 22.23
N ILE A 93 -10.70 -1.50 23.16
CA ILE A 93 -11.35 -1.27 24.44
C ILE A 93 -10.41 -1.69 25.58
N VAL A 94 -10.77 -1.34 26.81
CA VAL A 94 -10.04 -1.78 28.01
C VAL A 94 -11.01 -2.49 28.93
N PHE A 95 -10.70 -3.74 29.28
CA PHE A 95 -11.46 -4.54 30.23
C PHE A 95 -10.54 -5.01 31.36
N ALA A 96 -10.92 -4.72 32.61
CA ALA A 96 -10.12 -5.03 33.81
C ALA A 96 -8.65 -4.52 33.74
N GLY A 97 -8.39 -3.42 33.02
CA GLY A 97 -7.06 -2.86 32.83
C GLY A 97 -6.23 -3.48 31.71
N PHE A 98 -6.79 -4.45 30.97
CA PHE A 98 -6.14 -5.09 29.82
C PHE A 98 -6.73 -4.58 28.51
N PRO A 99 -5.89 -4.36 27.47
CA PRO A 99 -6.37 -4.00 26.15
C PRO A 99 -7.11 -5.20 25.53
N GLU A 100 -8.32 -4.96 25.05
CA GLU A 100 -9.13 -5.91 24.30
C GLU A 100 -9.59 -5.30 22.97
N ARG A 101 -10.05 -6.17 22.08
CA ARG A 101 -10.58 -5.79 20.77
C ARG A 101 -12.04 -6.20 20.69
N ASP A 102 -12.88 -5.23 20.38
CA ASP A 102 -14.30 -5.44 20.15
C ASP A 102 -14.56 -5.37 18.65
N TYR A 103 -14.96 -6.48 18.02
CA TYR A 103 -14.93 -6.65 16.57
C TYR A 103 -16.28 -6.37 15.90
N TYR A 104 -16.21 -5.86 14.67
CA TYR A 104 -17.35 -5.46 13.86
C TYR A 104 -17.14 -5.89 12.40
N LEU A 105 -18.25 -6.23 11.72
CA LEU A 105 -18.33 -6.25 10.27
C LEU A 105 -18.95 -4.96 9.78
N LEU A 106 -18.30 -4.31 8.83
CA LEU A 106 -18.74 -3.06 8.24
C LEU A 106 -19.10 -3.25 6.77
N ASP A 107 -20.12 -2.53 6.31
CA ASP A 107 -20.39 -2.35 4.89
C ASP A 107 -19.29 -1.46 4.29
N PRO A 108 -18.50 -1.96 3.31
CA PRO A 108 -17.42 -1.18 2.71
C PRO A 108 -17.90 0.10 1.99
N LEU A 109 -19.16 0.16 1.56
CA LEU A 109 -19.69 1.31 0.82
C LEU A 109 -20.21 2.42 1.72
N THR A 110 -20.62 2.10 2.95
CA THR A 110 -21.28 3.05 3.85
C THR A 110 -20.55 3.25 5.18
N GLY A 111 -19.67 2.33 5.57
CA GLY A 111 -19.05 2.31 6.90
C GLY A 111 -20.02 1.91 8.02
N GLY A 112 -21.26 1.57 7.65
CA GLY A 112 -22.30 1.12 8.56
C GLY A 112 -21.99 -0.27 9.12
N GLU A 113 -22.39 -0.51 10.35
CA GLU A 113 -22.27 -1.82 10.98
C GLU A 113 -23.25 -2.81 10.34
N ILE A 114 -22.71 -3.93 9.86
CA ILE A 114 -23.48 -5.10 9.44
C ILE A 114 -23.70 -6.02 10.64
N GLU A 115 -22.66 -6.23 11.45
CA GLU A 115 -22.68 -7.14 12.58
C GLU A 115 -21.67 -6.73 13.66
N HIS A 116 -22.08 -6.82 14.93
CA HIS A 116 -21.20 -6.73 16.09
C HIS A 116 -20.80 -8.14 16.56
N LEU A 117 -19.51 -8.46 16.44
CA LEU A 117 -18.95 -9.78 16.76
C LEU A 117 -18.51 -9.90 18.23
N GLY A 118 -18.38 -8.78 18.95
CA GLY A 118 -17.95 -8.76 20.33
C GLY A 118 -16.43 -8.98 20.50
N THR A 119 -16.04 -9.44 21.69
CA THR A 119 -14.63 -9.63 22.07
C THR A 119 -14.11 -11.07 21.88
N ALA A 120 -14.98 -12.00 21.48
CA ALA A 120 -14.60 -13.37 21.16
C ALA A 120 -13.78 -13.41 19.86
N HIS A 121 -12.52 -13.81 19.96
CA HIS A 121 -11.53 -13.68 18.88
C HIS A 121 -11.56 -14.85 17.88
N GLU A 122 -12.26 -15.94 18.18
CA GLU A 122 -12.27 -17.16 17.37
C GLU A 122 -12.82 -16.89 15.96
N ARG A 123 -14.00 -16.25 15.86
CA ARG A 123 -14.62 -15.95 14.57
C ARG A 123 -13.88 -14.84 13.80
N PRO A 124 -13.50 -13.70 14.39
CA PRO A 124 -12.66 -12.70 13.72
C PRO A 124 -11.37 -13.29 13.16
N ASN A 125 -10.68 -14.17 13.90
CA ASN A 125 -9.47 -14.82 13.42
C ASN A 125 -9.75 -15.74 12.24
N GLN A 126 -10.80 -16.56 12.30
CA GLN A 126 -11.19 -17.41 11.16
C GLN A 126 -11.51 -16.59 9.92
N LEU A 127 -12.24 -15.48 10.06
CA LEU A 127 -12.56 -14.58 8.94
C LEU A 127 -11.30 -13.96 8.34
N ARG A 128 -10.36 -13.55 9.18
CA ARG A 128 -9.07 -13.00 8.74
C ARG A 128 -8.22 -14.06 8.03
N ASP A 129 -8.18 -15.28 8.54
CA ASP A 129 -7.35 -16.36 8.00
C ASP A 129 -7.83 -16.83 6.62
N VAL A 130 -9.13 -16.67 6.31
CA VAL A 130 -9.70 -16.98 4.99
C VAL A 130 -9.78 -15.76 4.06
N ALA A 131 -9.41 -14.56 4.54
CA ALA A 131 -9.41 -13.37 3.72
C ALA A 131 -8.35 -13.49 2.60
N GLU A 132 -8.74 -13.18 1.38
CA GLU A 132 -7.81 -13.16 0.25
C GLU A 132 -6.79 -12.02 0.44
N SER A 133 -5.53 -12.27 0.11
CA SER A 133 -4.50 -11.22 0.18
C SER A 133 -4.82 -10.10 -0.82
N GLU A 134 -4.37 -8.88 -0.51
CA GLU A 134 -4.60 -7.73 -1.37
C GLU A 134 -3.96 -7.91 -2.75
N GLU A 135 -2.79 -8.56 -2.82
CA GLU A 135 -2.11 -8.88 -4.06
C GLU A 135 -2.95 -9.82 -4.93
N ALA A 136 -3.48 -10.90 -4.36
CA ALA A 136 -4.32 -11.85 -5.07
C ALA A 136 -5.63 -11.20 -5.54
N ARG A 137 -6.31 -10.49 -4.64
CA ARG A 137 -7.59 -9.81 -4.89
C ARG A 137 -7.47 -8.75 -5.99
N GLN A 138 -6.39 -7.99 -5.98
CA GLN A 138 -6.11 -6.94 -6.96
C GLN A 138 -5.36 -7.45 -8.20
N ARG A 139 -4.97 -8.73 -8.22
CA ARG A 139 -4.18 -9.38 -9.28
C ARG A 139 -2.86 -8.65 -9.54
N ILE A 140 -2.20 -8.28 -8.45
CA ILE A 140 -0.89 -7.65 -8.43
C ILE A 140 0.16 -8.73 -8.18
N LEU A 141 1.25 -8.65 -8.93
CA LEU A 141 2.46 -9.43 -8.69
C LEU A 141 3.48 -8.51 -8.01
N LEU A 142 3.94 -8.93 -6.83
CA LEU A 142 5.06 -8.32 -6.13
C LEU A 142 6.34 -9.12 -6.39
N PRO A 143 7.51 -8.49 -6.32
CA PRO A 143 8.77 -9.18 -6.55
C PRO A 143 9.09 -10.18 -5.46
N ASP A 144 9.65 -11.32 -5.87
CA ASP A 144 10.35 -12.21 -4.97
C ASP A 144 11.68 -11.58 -4.57
N LEU A 145 12.04 -11.73 -3.29
CA LEU A 145 13.34 -11.34 -2.78
C LEU A 145 14.34 -12.50 -2.93
N ALA A 146 15.46 -12.20 -3.55
CA ALA A 146 16.60 -13.09 -3.70
C ALA A 146 17.91 -12.40 -3.29
N PHE A 147 18.94 -13.21 -3.09
CA PHE A 147 20.29 -12.76 -2.79
C PHE A 147 21.24 -13.31 -3.86
N ASP A 148 22.11 -12.45 -4.38
CA ASP A 148 23.22 -12.84 -5.25
C ASP A 148 24.57 -12.44 -4.62
N GLU A 149 25.67 -12.79 -5.29
CA GLU A 149 27.03 -12.44 -4.82
C GLU A 149 27.26 -10.93 -4.68
N ARG A 150 26.38 -10.10 -5.24
CA ARG A 150 26.52 -8.64 -5.38
C ARG A 150 25.50 -7.87 -4.56
N GLY A 151 24.60 -8.54 -3.83
CA GLY A 151 23.64 -7.91 -2.93
C GLY A 151 22.24 -8.50 -3.03
N HIS A 152 21.25 -7.62 -2.87
CA HIS A 152 19.85 -8.00 -2.93
C HIS A 152 19.30 -7.83 -4.34
N VAL A 153 18.45 -8.77 -4.74
CA VAL A 153 17.75 -8.74 -6.02
C VAL A 153 16.26 -8.97 -5.80
N GLU A 154 15.46 -8.05 -6.30
CA GLU A 154 14.01 -8.24 -6.45
C GLU A 154 13.75 -8.76 -7.86
N ARG A 155 12.86 -9.76 -8.03
CA ARG A 155 12.52 -10.26 -9.37
C ARG A 155 11.07 -10.66 -9.56
N ILE A 156 10.57 -10.48 -10.79
CA ILE A 156 9.34 -11.14 -11.28
C ILE A 156 9.63 -11.75 -12.66
N GLY A 157 9.37 -13.05 -12.80
CA GLY A 157 9.43 -13.75 -14.10
C GLY A 157 8.05 -13.83 -14.75
N LEU A 158 7.96 -13.52 -16.04
CA LEU A 158 6.74 -13.54 -16.84
C LEU A 158 7.02 -14.20 -18.20
N GLY A 159 6.92 -15.53 -18.25
CA GLY A 159 7.20 -16.27 -19.49
C GLY A 159 8.64 -16.06 -19.96
N ALA A 160 8.82 -15.39 -21.10
CA ALA A 160 10.14 -15.04 -21.64
C ALA A 160 10.72 -13.75 -21.05
N SER A 161 9.89 -12.93 -20.39
CA SER A 161 10.31 -11.69 -19.75
C SER A 161 10.72 -11.87 -18.30
N CYS A 162 11.68 -11.07 -17.85
CA CYS A 162 12.07 -10.97 -16.45
C CYS A 162 12.26 -9.50 -16.08
N VAL A 163 11.68 -9.08 -14.96
CA VAL A 163 11.94 -7.77 -14.36
C VAL A 163 12.78 -8.00 -13.12
N THR A 164 13.91 -7.30 -13.01
CA THR A 164 14.77 -7.34 -11.83
C THR A 164 15.06 -5.94 -11.31
N VAL A 165 15.26 -5.82 -10.00
CA VAL A 165 15.92 -4.66 -9.39
C VAL A 165 17.12 -5.16 -8.60
N HIS A 166 18.30 -4.66 -8.96
CA HIS A 166 19.52 -4.91 -8.19
C HIS A 166 19.77 -3.75 -7.23
N HIS A 167 19.90 -4.09 -5.96
CA HIS A 167 20.32 -3.17 -4.90
C HIS A 167 21.80 -3.37 -4.63
N ARG A 168 22.59 -2.33 -4.87
CA ARG A 168 24.04 -2.37 -4.69
C ARG A 168 24.52 -1.18 -3.89
N ILE A 169 25.56 -1.41 -3.10
CA ILE A 169 26.31 -0.33 -2.47
C ILE A 169 27.31 0.22 -3.49
N GLU A 170 27.23 1.51 -3.76
CA GLU A 170 28.22 2.25 -4.54
C GLU A 170 28.95 3.25 -3.62
N ILE A 171 30.26 3.40 -3.81
CA ILE A 171 31.04 4.43 -3.13
C ILE A 171 30.94 5.71 -3.95
N GLY A 172 30.29 6.74 -3.39
CA GLY A 172 30.15 8.04 -4.03
C GLY A 172 31.48 8.78 -4.17
N ALA A 173 31.47 9.89 -4.92
CA ALA A 173 32.67 10.72 -5.15
C ALA A 173 33.30 11.26 -3.85
N GLU A 174 32.51 11.40 -2.79
CA GLU A 174 32.95 11.84 -1.46
C GLU A 174 33.42 10.69 -0.55
N GLY A 175 33.51 9.46 -1.08
CA GLY A 175 33.90 8.27 -0.32
C GLY A 175 32.80 7.70 0.59
N VAL A 176 31.62 8.31 0.59
CA VAL A 176 30.46 7.82 1.35
C VAL A 176 29.77 6.71 0.56
N ALA A 177 29.56 5.57 1.21
CA ALA A 177 28.84 4.45 0.62
C ALA A 177 27.34 4.73 0.62
N GLY A 178 26.67 4.52 -0.51
CA GLY A 178 25.24 4.70 -0.66
C GLY A 178 24.63 3.58 -1.50
N TRP A 179 23.37 3.26 -1.25
CA TRP A 179 22.64 2.28 -2.01
C TRP A 179 22.15 2.86 -3.33
N LYS A 180 22.18 2.01 -4.36
CA LYS A 180 21.61 2.26 -5.67
C LYS A 180 20.74 1.08 -6.07
N ALA A 181 19.54 1.41 -6.53
CA ALA A 181 18.57 0.47 -7.06
C ALA A 181 18.48 0.67 -8.57
N THR A 182 18.82 -0.37 -9.33
CA THR A 182 18.73 -0.35 -10.80
C THR A 182 17.73 -1.40 -11.27
N LEU A 183 16.69 -0.95 -11.96
CA LEU A 183 15.69 -1.80 -12.59
C LEU A 183 16.17 -2.22 -13.98
N ALA A 184 16.00 -3.49 -14.31
CA ALA A 184 16.21 -4.04 -15.64
C ALA A 184 15.00 -4.89 -16.06
N VAL A 185 14.63 -4.81 -17.33
CA VAL A 185 13.67 -5.72 -17.97
C VAL A 185 14.41 -6.43 -19.09
N THR A 186 14.35 -7.76 -19.09
CA THR A 186 14.92 -8.60 -20.13
C THR A 186 13.85 -9.45 -20.80
N GLU A 187 14.05 -9.76 -22.08
CA GLU A 187 13.30 -10.74 -22.86
C GLU A 187 14.29 -11.81 -23.33
N GLY A 188 14.28 -12.99 -22.70
CA GLY A 188 15.38 -13.95 -22.81
C GLY A 188 16.71 -13.30 -22.40
N ASP A 189 17.71 -13.34 -23.28
CA ASP A 189 19.03 -12.75 -23.05
C ASP A 189 19.11 -11.26 -23.44
N ARG A 190 18.03 -10.68 -23.97
CA ARG A 190 18.02 -9.30 -24.48
C ARG A 190 17.56 -8.34 -23.41
N LEU A 191 18.39 -7.35 -23.06
CA LEU A 191 17.97 -6.21 -22.26
C LEU A 191 17.05 -5.30 -23.09
N VAL A 192 15.83 -5.06 -22.61
CA VAL A 192 14.82 -4.24 -23.31
C VAL A 192 14.57 -2.91 -22.63
N HIS A 193 14.78 -2.83 -21.31
CA HIS A 193 14.64 -1.61 -20.55
C HIS A 193 15.58 -1.61 -19.35
N GLU A 194 16.13 -0.45 -19.02
CA GLU A 194 16.93 -0.24 -17.81
C GLU A 194 16.64 1.15 -17.24
N ALA A 195 16.53 1.26 -15.92
CA ALA A 195 16.32 2.53 -15.24
C ALA A 195 16.97 2.58 -13.85
N SER A 196 17.55 3.72 -13.51
CA SER A 196 17.89 4.03 -12.12
C SER A 196 16.63 4.37 -11.33
N MET A 197 16.38 3.66 -10.24
CA MET A 197 15.23 3.89 -9.38
C MET A 197 15.56 4.81 -8.20
N ALA A 198 16.74 4.61 -7.61
CA ALA A 198 17.27 5.43 -6.52
C ALA A 198 18.79 5.32 -6.50
N SER A 199 19.46 6.33 -5.96
CA SER A 199 20.92 6.36 -5.85
C SER A 199 21.34 7.21 -4.65
N GLY A 200 22.39 6.78 -3.94
CA GLY A 200 22.90 7.48 -2.76
C GLY A 200 22.05 7.28 -1.51
N GLU A 201 21.21 6.26 -1.48
CA GLU A 201 20.30 6.02 -0.36
C GLU A 201 21.02 5.43 0.86
N PRO A 202 20.60 5.77 2.09
CA PRO A 202 21.22 5.21 3.30
C PRO A 202 20.92 3.71 3.47
N ALA A 203 19.85 3.21 2.85
CA ALA A 203 19.39 1.83 2.92
C ALA A 203 18.71 1.42 1.61
N PRO A 204 18.67 0.12 1.26
CA PRO A 204 17.86 -0.34 0.14
C PRO A 204 16.38 -0.24 0.51
N VAL A 205 15.54 0.06 -0.50
CA VAL A 205 14.09 0.03 -0.37
C VAL A 205 13.58 -1.15 -1.17
N PHE A 206 12.82 -2.05 -0.54
CA PHE A 206 12.25 -3.23 -1.18
C PHE A 206 10.80 -2.98 -1.60
N ASN A 207 10.23 -3.91 -2.37
CA ASN A 207 8.97 -3.76 -3.08
C ASN A 207 9.01 -2.55 -4.02
N SER A 208 10.12 -2.43 -4.73
CA SER A 208 10.45 -1.27 -5.56
C SER A 208 9.51 -1.12 -6.76
N PHE A 209 8.94 -2.24 -7.21
CA PHE A 209 8.07 -2.30 -8.37
C PHE A 209 6.94 -3.33 -8.15
N LEU A 210 5.92 -3.24 -9.00
CA LEU A 210 4.86 -4.25 -9.07
C LEU A 210 4.43 -4.44 -10.52
N ILE A 211 3.76 -5.56 -10.79
CA ILE A 211 3.11 -5.81 -12.08
C ILE A 211 1.62 -6.00 -11.88
N LYS A 212 0.83 -5.29 -12.69
CA LYS A 212 -0.63 -5.43 -12.73
C LYS A 212 -1.09 -5.39 -14.17
N ASP A 213 -1.93 -6.33 -14.59
CA ASP A 213 -2.49 -6.40 -15.95
C ASP A 213 -1.43 -6.29 -17.06
N SER A 214 -0.32 -7.03 -16.93
CA SER A 214 0.84 -6.99 -17.87
C SER A 214 1.54 -5.64 -17.98
N ARG A 215 1.38 -4.77 -16.98
CA ARG A 215 2.08 -3.49 -16.88
C ARG A 215 2.96 -3.49 -15.66
N LEU A 216 4.23 -3.17 -15.87
CA LEU A 216 5.18 -2.86 -14.83
C LEU A 216 4.92 -1.44 -14.31
N TYR A 217 4.90 -1.26 -13.00
CA TYR A 217 4.84 0.02 -12.31
C TYR A 217 6.03 0.16 -11.37
N TYR A 218 6.72 1.30 -11.43
CA TYR A 218 7.84 1.59 -10.55
C TYR A 218 8.05 3.09 -10.39
N ILE A 219 8.75 3.51 -9.34
CA ILE A 219 9.11 4.91 -9.13
C ILE A 219 10.54 5.13 -9.60
N LYS A 220 10.72 5.93 -10.65
CA LYS A 220 12.02 6.34 -11.18
C LYS A 220 12.55 7.52 -10.38
N GLU A 221 13.80 7.41 -9.94
CA GLU A 221 14.52 8.46 -9.20
C GLU A 221 13.75 9.03 -7.99
N ARG A 222 12.86 8.23 -7.38
CA ARG A 222 11.95 8.65 -6.29
C ARG A 222 10.99 9.82 -6.61
N GLU A 223 10.90 10.22 -7.86
CA GLU A 223 10.14 11.41 -8.27
C GLU A 223 9.00 11.09 -9.23
N ARG A 224 9.14 10.03 -10.04
CA ARG A 224 8.26 9.79 -11.19
C ARG A 224 7.71 8.38 -11.17
N LEU A 225 6.38 8.24 -11.12
CA LEU A 225 5.73 6.97 -11.40
C LEU A 225 5.84 6.67 -12.90
N VAL A 226 6.41 5.51 -13.24
CA VAL A 226 6.54 5.03 -14.60
C VAL A 226 5.72 3.76 -14.77
N SER A 227 5.04 3.63 -15.90
CA SER A 227 4.37 2.41 -16.32
C SER A 227 4.77 2.02 -17.73
N LEU A 228 5.08 0.74 -17.95
CA LEU A 228 5.38 0.18 -19.26
C LEU A 228 4.76 -1.22 -19.41
N VAL A 229 4.43 -1.59 -20.65
CA VAL A 229 3.89 -2.92 -20.95
C VAL A 229 5.04 -3.92 -20.96
N VAL A 230 4.84 -5.05 -20.29
CA VAL A 230 5.75 -6.20 -20.29
C VAL A 230 5.01 -7.40 -20.86
N SER A 231 5.65 -8.16 -21.76
CA SER A 231 5.05 -9.27 -22.51
C SER A 231 5.69 -10.60 -22.19
#